data_AF-A0A245ZDC2-F1
#
_entry.id   AF-A0A245ZDC2-F1
#
_cell.length_a   1.000
_cell.length_b   1.000
_cell.length_c   1.000
_cell.angle_alpha   90.00
_cell.angle_beta   90.00
_cell.angle_gamma   90.00
#
_symmetry.space_group_name_H-M   'P 1'
#
loop_
_entity.id
_entity.type
_entity.pdbx_description
1 polymer ?
#
loop_
_entity_poly.entity_id
_entity_poly.type
_entity_poly.pdbx_seq_one_letter_code
_entity_poly.pdbx_strand_id
1 'polypeptide(L)'
;MQRYSLDRAVTTIIAATAIATSDTQQESEGQAAAADRLLLTKTDLVSPDRVEALATRLRTINAAVPITPMLNGEVDPTPCSVRAFHAPTL
;
A
#
# COMPACT_ATOMS: atom_id res chain seq x y z
N MET A 1 3.32 -21.09 24.59
CA MET A 1 2.56 -19.90 24.13
C MET A 1 3.28 -19.33 22.92
N GLN A 2 2.63 -19.29 21.75
CA GLN A 2 3.25 -18.74 20.54
C GLN A 2 3.29 -17.21 20.64
N ARG A 3 4.50 -16.62 20.59
CA ARG A 3 4.69 -15.17 20.54
C ARG A 3 4.68 -14.75 19.07
N TYR A 4 3.60 -14.11 18.65
CA TYR A 4 3.51 -13.42 17.37
C TYR A 4 3.93 -11.96 17.56
N SER A 5 4.72 -11.42 16.64
CA SER A 5 5.07 -9.99 16.58
C SER A 5 4.61 -9.43 15.25
N LEU A 6 3.94 -8.28 15.28
CA LEU A 6 3.64 -7.52 14.08
C LEU A 6 4.87 -6.70 13.70
N ASP A 7 5.26 -6.74 12.42
CA ASP A 7 6.42 -6.00 11.90
C ASP A 7 5.96 -4.78 11.10
N ARG A 8 5.27 -5.01 9.97
CA ARG A 8 4.80 -3.93 9.08
C ARG A 8 3.47 -4.26 8.41
N ALA A 9 2.69 -3.22 8.13
CA ALA A 9 1.47 -3.28 7.34
C ALA A 9 1.75 -2.80 5.89
N VAL A 10 1.51 -3.69 4.92
CA VAL A 10 1.54 -3.35 3.49
C VAL A 10 0.12 -3.29 2.97
N THR A 11 -0.29 -2.15 2.44
CA THR A 11 -1.63 -1.92 1.90
C THR A 11 -1.59 -1.81 0.39
N THR A 12 -2.50 -2.53 -0.29
CA THR A 12 -2.66 -2.44 -1.74
C THR A 12 -3.85 -1.53 -2.07
N ILE A 13 -3.68 -0.69 -3.09
CA ILE A 13 -4.71 0.23 -3.57
C ILE A 13 -4.89 -0.02 -5.07
N ILE A 14 -6.13 -0.28 -5.49
CA ILE A 14 -6.45 -0.45 -6.91
C ILE A 14 -6.64 0.94 -7.52
N ALA A 15 -5.75 1.33 -8.43
CA ALA A 15 -5.75 2.68 -8.99
C ALA A 15 -7.08 3.02 -9.68
N ALA A 16 -7.61 2.11 -10.51
CA ALA A 16 -8.87 2.29 -11.23
C ALA A 16 -10.08 2.58 -10.32
N THR A 17 -10.13 1.94 -9.15
CA THR A 17 -11.23 2.10 -8.19
C THR A 17 -10.99 3.30 -7.27
N ALA A 18 -9.76 3.53 -6.82
CA ALA A 18 -9.43 4.61 -5.89
C ALA A 18 -9.74 6.00 -6.46
N ILE A 19 -9.61 6.19 -7.77
CA ILE A 19 -9.94 7.46 -8.42
C ILE A 19 -11.45 7.65 -8.58
N ALA A 20 -12.22 6.57 -8.75
CA ALA A 20 -13.67 6.63 -8.88
C ALA A 20 -14.40 6.78 -7.53
N THR A 21 -13.75 6.39 -6.43
CA THR A 21 -14.40 6.20 -5.11
C THR A 21 -13.96 7.27 -4.10
N SER A 22 -13.46 8.42 -4.58
CA SER A 22 -12.62 9.32 -3.81
C SER A 22 -13.24 9.90 -2.52
N ASP A 23 -14.58 9.96 -2.38
CA ASP A 23 -15.22 10.57 -1.19
C ASP A 23 -16.07 9.61 -0.33
N THR A 24 -16.18 8.33 -0.70
CA THR A 24 -17.16 7.42 -0.05
C THR A 24 -16.54 6.35 0.85
N GLN A 25 -15.21 6.27 0.96
CA GLN A 25 -14.53 5.13 1.62
C GLN A 25 -13.54 5.55 2.72
N GLN A 26 -14.11 5.96 3.86
CA GLN A 26 -13.36 6.34 5.07
C GLN A 26 -12.42 5.23 5.58
N GLU A 27 -12.79 3.95 5.41
CA GLU A 27 -11.92 2.82 5.78
C GLU A 27 -10.67 2.73 4.90
N SER A 28 -10.77 3.05 3.61
CA SER A 28 -9.61 3.02 2.70
C SER A 28 -8.60 4.11 3.04
N GLU A 29 -9.07 5.27 3.50
CA GLU A 29 -8.19 6.33 4.02
C GLU A 29 -7.52 5.90 5.33
N GLY A 30 -8.27 5.28 6.25
CA GLY A 30 -7.71 4.73 7.49
C GLY A 30 -6.64 3.66 7.24
N GLN A 31 -6.86 2.77 6.27
CA GLN A 31 -5.89 1.76 5.88
C GLN A 31 -4.65 2.36 5.19
N ALA A 32 -4.81 3.44 4.42
CA ALA A 32 -3.70 4.16 3.82
C ALA A 32 -2.88 4.93 4.87
N ALA A 33 -3.55 5.51 5.87
CA ALA A 33 -2.92 6.21 6.98
C ALA A 33 -2.14 5.28 7.91
N ALA A 34 -2.65 4.06 8.15
CA ALA A 34 -2.01 3.07 9.01
C ALA A 34 -0.92 2.23 8.32
N ALA A 35 -0.73 2.38 7.01
CA ALA A 35 0.22 1.58 6.24
C ALA A 35 1.68 2.04 6.45
N ASP A 36 2.58 1.07 6.54
CA ASP A 36 4.02 1.28 6.44
C ASP A 36 4.49 1.31 4.98
N ARG A 37 3.67 0.77 4.05
CA ARG A 37 3.92 0.79 2.61
C ARG A 37 2.62 0.72 1.82
N LEU A 38 2.56 1.47 0.71
CA LEU A 38 1.46 1.44 -0.24
C LEU A 38 1.89 0.89 -1.60
N LEU A 39 1.10 -0.05 -2.12
CA LEU A 39 1.26 -0.61 -3.46
C LEU A 39 0.08 -0.18 -4.34
N LEU A 40 0.35 0.57 -5.41
CA LEU A 40 -0.68 0.94 -6.39
C LEU A 40 -0.76 -0.16 -7.45
N THR A 41 -1.86 -0.88 -7.50
CA THR A 41 -2.10 -1.97 -8.45
C THR A 41 -3.04 -1.55 -9.57
N LYS A 42 -2.98 -2.28 -10.69
CA LYS A 42 -3.80 -2.03 -11.89
C LYS A 42 -3.63 -0.61 -12.46
N THR A 43 -2.40 -0.09 -12.42
CA THR A 43 -2.08 1.24 -12.95
C THR A 43 -2.16 1.27 -14.48
N ASP A 44 -2.12 0.12 -15.15
CA ASP A 44 -2.34 -0.06 -16.59
C ASP A 44 -3.77 0.31 -17.03
N LEU A 45 -4.75 0.28 -16.12
CA LEU A 45 -6.14 0.59 -16.41
C LEU A 45 -6.47 2.10 -16.31
N VAL A 46 -5.49 2.94 -15.98
CA VAL A 46 -5.66 4.38 -15.76
C VAL A 46 -4.55 5.17 -16.44
N SER A 47 -4.83 6.42 -16.80
CA SER A 47 -3.81 7.28 -17.41
C SER A 47 -2.72 7.64 -16.39
N PRO A 48 -1.47 7.91 -16.83
CA PRO A 48 -0.38 8.31 -15.95
C PRO A 48 -0.73 9.51 -15.06
N ASP A 49 -1.37 10.54 -15.62
CA ASP A 49 -1.79 11.73 -14.86
C ASP A 49 -2.72 11.39 -13.70
N ARG A 50 -3.58 10.37 -13.88
CA ARG A 50 -4.49 9.92 -12.82
C ARG A 50 -3.76 9.12 -11.74
N VAL A 51 -2.72 8.37 -12.10
CA VAL A 51 -1.84 7.70 -11.12
C VAL A 51 -1.10 8.72 -10.29
N GLU A 52 -0.56 9.78 -10.90
CA GLU A 52 0.12 10.88 -10.20
C GLU A 52 -0.82 11.66 -9.28
N ALA A 53 -2.05 11.94 -9.73
CA ALA A 53 -3.06 12.58 -8.90
C ALA A 53 -3.41 11.72 -7.67
N LEU A 54 -3.57 10.40 -7.86
CA LEU A 54 -3.80 9.46 -6.76
C LEU A 54 -2.60 9.42 -5.79
N ALA A 55 -1.38 9.34 -6.30
CA ALA A 55 -0.18 9.35 -5.48
C ALA A 55 -0.03 10.64 -4.68
N THR A 56 -0.38 11.78 -5.28
CA THR A 56 -0.40 13.09 -4.60
C THR A 56 -1.40 13.09 -3.45
N ARG A 57 -2.63 12.59 -3.67
CA ARG A 57 -3.63 12.46 -2.60
C ARG A 57 -3.19 11.51 -1.49
N LEU A 58 -2.60 10.36 -1.84
CA LEU A 58 -2.11 9.43 -0.80
C LEU A 58 -1.02 10.04 0.06
N ARG A 59 -0.19 10.94 -0.51
CA ARG A 59 0.79 11.72 0.27
C ARG A 59 0.13 12.74 1.21
N THR A 60 -1.07 13.24 0.92
CA THR A 60 -1.79 14.08 1.88
C THR A 60 -2.35 13.27 3.06
N ILE A 61 -2.61 11.97 2.86
CA ILE A 61 -3.07 11.05 3.91
C ILE A 61 -1.89 10.54 4.74
N ASN A 62 -0.81 10.10 4.10
CA ASN A 62 0.38 9.58 4.75
C ASN A 62 1.63 10.00 3.96
N ALA A 63 2.23 11.13 4.34
CA ALA A 63 3.35 11.72 3.62
C ALA A 63 4.64 10.89 3.70
N ALA A 64 4.79 10.07 4.74
CA ALA A 64 6.01 9.30 5.01
C ALA A 64 6.03 7.93 4.35
N VAL A 65 4.92 7.49 3.75
CA VAL A 65 4.79 6.12 3.23
C VAL A 65 5.40 5.98 1.84
N PRO A 66 6.26 4.97 1.60
CA PRO A 66 6.66 4.60 0.26
C PRO A 66 5.45 4.15 -0.56
N ILE A 67 5.27 4.75 -1.74
CA ILE A 67 4.22 4.39 -2.70
C ILE A 67 4.90 3.74 -3.91
N THR A 68 4.58 2.49 -4.20
CA THR A 68 5.14 1.75 -5.34
C THR A 68 4.05 1.40 -6.35
N PRO A 69 4.09 1.94 -7.58
CA PRO A 69 3.21 1.48 -8.65
C PRO A 69 3.62 0.08 -9.14
N MET A 70 2.62 -0.76 -9.35
CA MET A 70 2.73 -2.14 -9.85
C MET A 70 2.04 -2.25 -11.20
N LEU A 71 2.81 -2.66 -12.20
CA LEU A 71 2.30 -3.02 -13.51
C LEU A 71 2.03 -4.52 -13.54
N ASN A 72 0.83 -4.92 -13.99
CA ASN A 72 0.44 -6.34 -14.12
C ASN A 72 0.59 -7.21 -12.85
N GLY A 73 0.60 -6.58 -11.66
CA GLY A 73 0.78 -7.31 -10.39
C GLY A 73 2.23 -7.70 -10.10
N GLU A 74 3.19 -7.23 -10.89
CA GLU A 74 4.61 -7.39 -10.62
C GLU A 74 5.14 -6.24 -9.75
N VAL A 75 5.90 -6.61 -8.72
CA VAL A 75 6.67 -5.69 -7.87
C VAL A 75 7.91 -6.44 -7.40
N ASP A 76 9.02 -5.72 -7.25
CA ASP A 76 10.14 -6.24 -6.48
C ASP A 76 9.65 -6.55 -5.05
N PRO A 77 9.75 -7.81 -4.57
CA PRO A 77 9.31 -8.15 -3.22
C PRO A 77 10.29 -7.69 -2.15
N THR A 78 11.54 -7.39 -2.48
CA THR A 78 12.58 -7.03 -1.51
C THR A 78 12.20 -5.81 -0.66
N PRO A 79 11.67 -4.71 -1.23
CA PRO A 79 11.16 -3.57 -0.47
C PRO A 79 9.96 -3.89 0.43
N CYS A 80 9.21 -4.96 0.14
CA CYS A 80 8.04 -5.42 0.91
C CYS A 80 8.39 -6.52 1.93
N SER A 81 9.68 -6.87 2.05
CA SER A 81 10.12 -7.89 3.00
C SER A 81 9.79 -7.46 4.43
N VAL A 82 9.06 -8.33 5.12
CA VAL A 82 8.81 -8.25 6.57
C VAL A 82 9.81 -9.14 7.28
N ARG A 83 10.20 -8.79 8.51
CA ARG A 83 11.04 -9.65 9.36
C ARG A 83 10.46 -11.05 9.38
N ALA A 84 11.26 -12.01 8.92
CA ALA A 84 10.98 -13.42 9.11
C ALA A 84 10.78 -13.64 10.62
N PHE A 85 9.68 -14.33 10.97
CA PHE A 85 9.36 -14.69 12.34
C PHE A 85 10.62 -15.10 13.10
N HIS A 86 10.93 -14.40 14.19
CA HIS A 86 11.90 -14.91 15.15
C HIS A 86 11.25 -16.12 15.81
N ALA A 87 11.50 -17.34 15.29
CA ALA A 87 11.22 -18.55 16.03
C ALA A 87 12.04 -18.47 17.33
N PRO A 88 11.44 -18.57 18.52
CA PRO A 88 12.21 -18.57 19.75
C PRO A 88 13.10 -19.81 19.74
N THR A 89 14.41 -19.60 19.91
CA THR A 89 15.35 -20.69 20.15
C THR A 89 14.94 -21.37 21.46
N LEU A 90 14.53 -22.64 21.38
CA LEU A 90 14.50 -23.58 22.49
C LEU A 90 15.35 -24.78 22.09
#